data_AF-A0A9N9NMY7-F1
#
_entry.id   AF-A0A9N9NMY7-F1
#
_cell.length_a   1.000
_cell.length_b   1.000
_cell.length_c   1.000
_cell.angle_alpha   90.00
_cell.angle_beta   90.00
_cell.angle_gamma   90.00
#
_symmetry.space_group_name_H-M   'P 1'
#
loop_
_entity.id
_entity.type
_entity.pdbx_description
1 polymer ?
#
loop_
_entity_poly.entity_id
_entity_poly.type
_entity_poly.pdbx_seq_one_letter_code
_entity_poly.pdbx_strand_id
1 'polypeptide(L)'
;MQGYESTSEPDRFPREEFSFLPHVVQLLDKVSSGKNEVEIKNLTKKLKEKFQRCHQILQELPGADLSREEQEELLRTEKELLEQKRAARRKYSELPIMQSE
;
A
#
# COMPACT_ATOMS: atom_id res chain seq x y z
N MET A 1 -31.46 -8.09 0.86
CA MET A 1 -30.53 -7.38 -0.07
C MET A 1 -29.12 -7.77 0.32
N GLN A 2 -28.38 -8.34 -0.63
CA GLN A 2 -26.99 -8.78 -0.46
C GLN A 2 -26.11 -7.58 -0.10
N GLY A 3 -25.50 -7.62 1.08
CA GLY A 3 -24.40 -6.74 1.43
C GLY A 3 -23.21 -7.11 0.57
N TYR A 4 -22.77 -6.18 -0.29
CA TYR A 4 -21.46 -6.25 -0.91
C TYR A 4 -20.43 -5.90 0.16
N GLU A 5 -20.17 -6.83 1.08
CA GLU A 5 -18.90 -6.85 1.80
C GLU A 5 -17.84 -7.23 0.77
N SER A 6 -17.25 -6.22 0.11
CA SER A 6 -15.95 -6.40 -0.53
C SER A 6 -14.97 -6.77 0.57
N THR A 7 -14.81 -8.07 0.82
CA THR A 7 -13.65 -8.63 1.49
C THR A 7 -12.45 -8.53 0.55
N SER A 8 -12.09 -7.31 0.15
CA SER A 8 -10.77 -7.04 -0.39
C SER A 8 -9.83 -7.13 0.80
N GLU A 9 -9.10 -8.24 0.91
CA GLU A 9 -7.96 -8.34 1.83
C GLU A 9 -7.17 -7.03 1.72
N PRO A 10 -6.85 -6.37 2.84
CA PRO A 10 -6.08 -5.13 2.78
C PRO A 10 -4.77 -5.47 2.09
N ASP A 11 -4.51 -4.78 0.98
CA ASP A 11 -3.32 -4.89 0.15
C ASP A 11 -2.09 -4.98 1.07
N ARG A 12 -1.60 -6.21 1.29
CA ARG A 12 -0.79 -6.50 2.47
C ARG A 12 0.60 -5.98 2.19
N PHE A 13 1.02 -4.94 2.92
CA PHE A 13 2.34 -4.33 2.77
C PHE A 13 3.45 -5.39 2.64
N PRO A 14 4.20 -5.42 1.51
CA PRO A 14 5.09 -6.52 1.19
C PRO A 14 6.41 -6.41 1.97
N ARG A 15 6.38 -6.77 3.27
CA ARG A 15 7.56 -6.71 4.17
C ARG A 15 8.77 -7.49 3.65
N GLU A 16 8.53 -8.58 2.92
CA GLU A 16 9.58 -9.43 2.36
C GLU A 16 10.48 -8.68 1.35
N GLU A 17 9.95 -7.65 0.68
CA GLU A 17 10.73 -6.81 -0.24
C GLU A 17 11.79 -5.97 0.50
N PHE A 18 11.54 -5.67 1.79
CA PHE A 18 12.44 -4.89 2.66
C PHE A 18 13.51 -5.75 3.37
N SER A 19 13.65 -7.02 2.98
CA SER A 19 14.68 -7.92 3.50
C SER A 19 16.02 -7.79 2.73
N PHE A 20 16.94 -6.97 3.27
CA PHE A 20 18.22 -6.68 2.60
C PHE A 20 19.42 -7.45 3.17
N LEU A 21 19.42 -7.74 4.48
CA LEU A 21 20.58 -8.33 5.18
C LEU A 21 21.13 -9.60 4.51
N PRO A 22 20.32 -10.59 4.08
CA PRO A 22 20.84 -11.77 3.40
C PRO A 22 21.59 -11.47 2.10
N HIS A 23 21.14 -10.43 1.37
CA HIS A 23 21.75 -10.03 0.09
C HIS A 23 23.06 -9.29 0.32
N VAL A 24 23.15 -8.50 1.40
CA VAL A 24 24.39 -7.82 1.81
C VAL A 24 25.44 -8.82 2.27
N VAL A 25 25.05 -9.81 3.09
CA VAL A 25 25.96 -10.87 3.55
C VAL A 25 26.53 -11.66 2.36
N GLN A 26 25.67 -12.08 1.41
CA GLN A 26 26.12 -12.75 0.19
C GLN A 26 27.09 -11.90 -0.64
N LEU A 27 26.87 -10.59 -0.72
CA LEU A 27 27.79 -9.67 -1.40
C LEU A 27 29.14 -9.60 -0.68
N LEU A 28 29.14 -9.47 0.65
CA LEU A 28 30.36 -9.41 1.47
C LEU A 28 31.18 -10.71 1.38
N ASP A 29 30.52 -11.87 1.37
CA ASP A 29 31.18 -13.17 1.17
C ASP A 29 31.84 -13.26 -0.21
N LYS A 30 31.16 -12.77 -1.26
CA LYS A 30 31.72 -12.76 -2.62
C LYS A 30 32.88 -11.78 -2.76
N VAL A 31 32.77 -10.59 -2.17
CA VAL A 31 33.84 -9.58 -2.13
C VAL A 31 35.06 -10.12 -1.38
N SER A 32 34.87 -10.73 -0.20
CA SER A 32 35.96 -11.30 0.59
C SER A 32 36.65 -12.48 -0.09
N SER A 33 35.91 -13.28 -0.88
CA SER A 33 36.48 -14.39 -1.67
C SER A 33 37.30 -13.95 -2.89
N GLY A 34 37.21 -12.67 -3.29
CA GLY A 34 38.04 -12.04 -4.33
C GLY A 34 37.90 -12.62 -5.75
N LYS A 35 36.91 -13.50 -6.00
CA LYS A 35 36.70 -14.16 -7.30
C LYS A 35 35.33 -13.76 -7.87
N ASN A 36 35.26 -13.58 -9.19
CA ASN A 36 34.09 -13.14 -9.97
C ASN A 36 33.61 -11.69 -9.75
N GLU A 37 34.40 -10.72 -10.22
CA GLU A 37 34.00 -9.31 -10.29
C GLU A 37 32.64 -9.09 -11.01
N VAL A 38 32.35 -9.88 -12.04
CA VAL A 38 31.08 -9.86 -12.77
C VAL A 38 29.89 -10.24 -11.87
N GLU A 39 30.08 -11.24 -11.01
CA GLU A 39 29.04 -11.72 -10.08
C GLU A 39 28.78 -10.67 -8.99
N ILE A 40 29.84 -10.04 -8.46
CA ILE A 40 29.74 -8.94 -7.50
C ILE A 40 28.98 -7.74 -8.10
N LYS A 41 29.30 -7.34 -9.34
CA LYS A 41 28.58 -6.28 -10.06
C LYS A 41 27.10 -6.63 -10.23
N ASN A 42 26.78 -7.88 -10.57
CA ASN A 42 25.39 -8.33 -10.73
C ASN A 42 24.62 -8.33 -9.41
N LEU A 43 25.22 -8.81 -8.32
CA LEU A 43 24.61 -8.79 -6.99
C LEU A 43 24.38 -7.36 -6.49
N THR A 44 25.33 -6.47 -6.73
CA THR A 44 25.22 -5.04 -6.41
C THR A 44 24.08 -4.38 -7.19
N LYS A 45 23.97 -4.68 -8.49
CA LYS A 45 22.89 -4.19 -9.34
C LYS A 45 21.51 -4.65 -8.82
N LYS A 46 21.37 -5.93 -8.51
CA LYS A 46 20.13 -6.49 -7.95
C LYS A 46 19.74 -5.84 -6.62
N LEU A 47 20.72 -5.57 -5.75
CA LEU A 47 20.48 -4.89 -4.49
C LEU A 47 19.95 -3.46 -4.73
N LYS A 48 20.56 -2.73 -5.67
CA LYS A 48 20.11 -1.39 -6.07
C LYS A 48 18.68 -1.39 -6.64
N GLU A 49 18.37 -2.35 -7.51
CA GLU A 49 17.02 -2.53 -8.06
C GLU A 49 15.99 -2.80 -6.95
N LYS A 50 16.35 -3.61 -5.95
CA LYS A 50 15.50 -3.86 -4.77
C LYS A 50 15.24 -2.59 -3.96
N PHE A 51 16.26 -1.77 -3.73
CA PHE A 51 16.07 -0.48 -3.05
C PHE A 51 15.15 0.46 -3.83
N GLN A 52 15.30 0.53 -5.16
CA GLN A 52 14.42 1.32 -6.00
C GLN A 52 12.97 0.84 -5.92
N ARG A 53 12.75 -0.47 -5.93
CA ARG A 53 11.42 -1.05 -5.79
C ARG A 53 10.79 -0.74 -4.42
N CYS A 54 11.57 -0.85 -3.34
CA CYS A 54 11.08 -0.48 -2.00
C CYS A 54 10.73 1.01 -1.92
N HIS A 55 11.52 1.88 -2.54
CA HIS A 55 11.20 3.29 -2.62
C HIS A 55 9.90 3.56 -3.38
N GLN A 56 9.68 2.89 -4.51
CA GLN A 56 8.41 2.96 -5.25
C GLN A 56 7.23 2.51 -4.40
N ILE A 57 7.36 1.38 -3.70
CA ILE A 57 6.32 0.88 -2.77
C ILE A 57 5.99 1.93 -1.70
N LEU A 58 6.99 2.63 -1.16
CA LEU A 58 6.76 3.68 -0.18
C LEU A 58 6.09 4.91 -0.77
N GLN A 59 6.41 5.30 -2.02
CA GLN A 59 5.77 6.42 -2.70
C GLN A 59 4.31 6.13 -3.09
N GLU A 60 3.98 4.86 -3.35
CA GLU A 60 2.62 4.42 -3.68
C GLU A 60 1.79 4.07 -2.44
N LEU A 61 2.40 4.02 -1.25
CA LEU A 61 1.71 3.63 -0.02
C LEU A 61 0.74 4.74 0.43
N PRO A 62 -0.58 4.52 0.35
CA PRO A 62 -1.56 5.56 0.69
C PRO A 62 -1.47 5.90 2.17
N GLY A 63 -1.41 7.20 2.46
CA GLY A 63 -1.32 7.70 3.83
C GLY A 63 0.05 7.54 4.49
N ALA A 64 1.10 7.13 3.76
CA ALA A 64 2.46 7.05 4.28
C ALA A 64 3.01 8.41 4.73
N ASP A 65 2.55 9.49 4.09
CA ASP A 65 2.92 10.87 4.43
C ASP A 65 2.17 11.42 5.65
N LEU A 66 1.15 10.70 6.13
CA LEU A 66 0.30 11.14 7.23
C LEU A 66 0.71 10.48 8.55
N SER A 67 0.75 11.27 9.60
CA SER A 67 0.79 10.76 10.96
C SER A 67 -0.46 9.97 11.28
N ARG A 68 -0.39 9.13 12.31
CA ARG A 68 -1.53 8.35 12.79
C ARG A 68 -2.73 9.24 13.14
N GLU A 69 -2.47 10.37 13.80
CA GLU A 69 -3.49 11.32 14.23
C GLU A 69 -4.21 11.93 13.02
N GLU A 70 -3.47 12.31 11.98
CA GLU A 70 -4.03 12.81 10.72
C GLU A 70 -4.85 11.75 9.98
N GLN A 71 -4.40 10.48 10.00
CA GLN A 71 -5.17 9.37 9.42
C GLN A 71 -6.49 9.14 10.16
N GLU A 72 -6.48 9.20 11.50
CA GLU A 72 -7.67 9.04 12.33
C GLU A 72 -8.66 10.20 12.13
N GLU A 73 -8.16 11.43 12.00
CA GLU A 73 -8.97 12.62 11.71
C GLU A 73 -9.61 12.57 10.32
N LEU A 74 -8.83 12.19 9.30
CA LEU A 74 -9.33 12.00 7.93
C LEU A 74 -10.41 10.92 7.89
N LEU A 75 -10.17 9.80 8.58
CA LEU A 75 -11.14 8.70 8.68
C LEU A 75 -12.45 9.17 9.33
N ARG A 76 -12.38 10.00 10.37
CA ARG A 76 -13.58 10.56 11.02
C ARG A 76 -14.36 11.44 10.05
N THR A 77 -13.67 12.37 9.39
CA THR A 77 -14.27 13.32 8.43
C THR A 77 -14.95 12.59 7.26
N GLU A 78 -14.28 11.60 6.67
CA GLU A 78 -14.83 10.83 5.55
C GLU A 78 -16.05 9.99 5.96
N LYS A 79 -16.06 9.46 7.19
CA LYS A 79 -17.22 8.73 7.73
C LYS A 79 -18.44 9.65 7.91
N GLU A 80 -18.23 10.87 8.44
CA GLU A 80 -19.30 11.85 8.58
C GLU A 80 -19.88 12.25 7.21
N LEU A 81 -19.02 12.51 6.22
CA LEU A 81 -19.44 12.82 4.86
C LEU A 81 -20.20 11.66 4.22
N LEU A 82 -19.75 10.42 4.44
CA LEU A 82 -20.43 9.22 3.94
C LEU A 82 -21.84 9.09 4.52
N GLU A 83 -22.00 9.31 5.82
CA GLU A 83 -23.32 9.27 6.46
C GLU A 83 -24.25 10.36 5.95
N GLN A 84 -23.75 11.58 5.73
CA GLN A 84 -24.54 12.66 5.09
C GLN A 84 -24.99 12.26 3.68
N LYS A 85 -24.08 11.71 2.86
CA LYS A 85 -24.41 11.24 1.50
C LYS A 85 -25.40 10.08 1.52
N ARG A 86 -25.29 9.16 2.49
CA ARG A 86 -26.25 8.06 2.70
C ARG A 86 -27.63 8.59 3.07
N ALA A 87 -27.71 9.53 4.00
CA ALA A 87 -28.97 10.16 4.41
C ALA A 87 -29.63 10.91 3.24
N ALA A 88 -28.86 11.68 2.48
CA ALA A 88 -29.34 12.35 1.28
C ALA A 88 -29.88 11.35 0.25
N ARG A 89 -29.12 10.27 -0.01
CA ARG A 89 -29.55 9.20 -0.92
C ARG A 89 -30.88 8.57 -0.50
N ARG A 90 -31.05 8.24 0.79
CA ARG A 90 -32.30 7.69 1.33
C ARG A 90 -33.46 8.66 1.08
N LYS A 91 -33.26 9.94 1.40
CA LYS A 91 -34.25 10.99 1.17
C LYS A 91 -34.65 11.11 -0.31
N TYR A 92 -33.68 11.00 -1.24
CA TYR A 92 -33.98 11.00 -2.67
C TYR A 92 -34.72 9.74 -3.14
N SER A 93 -34.40 8.56 -2.59
CA SER A 93 -35.13 7.32 -2.91
C SER A 93 -36.55 7.27 -2.35
N GLU A 94 -36.85 8.08 -1.34
CA GLU A 94 -38.20 8.24 -0.78
C GLU A 94 -39.08 9.22 -1.58
N LEU A 95 -38.52 9.89 -2.61
CA LEU A 95 -39.29 10.82 -3.42
C LEU A 95 -40.26 10.06 -4.35
N PRO A 96 -41.53 10.49 -4.45
CA PRO A 96 -42.54 9.80 -5.27
C PRO A 96 -42.16 9.62 -6.74
N ILE A 97 -41.41 10.58 -7.32
CA ILE A 97 -40.94 10.55 -8.72
C ILE A 97 -39.92 9.43 -8.96
N MET A 98 -39.21 9.01 -7.91
CA MET A 98 -38.26 7.90 -7.95
C MET A 98 -38.90 6.56 -7.53
N GLN A 99 -40.15 6.57 -7.06
CA GLN A 99 -40.90 5.38 -6.63
C GLN A 99 -41.97 4.92 -7.61
N SER A 100 -42.18 5.67 -8.70
CA SER A 100 -43.09 5.29 -9.78
C SER A 100 -42.49 4.21 -10.69
N GLU A 101 -42.77 2.94 -10.35
CA GLU A 101 -43.10 1.88 -11.31
C GLU A 101 -44.62 1.68 -11.35
#